data_AF-N1WUT4-F1
#
_entry.id   AF-N1WUT4-F1
#
_cell.length_a   1.000
_cell.length_b   1.000
_cell.length_c   1.000
_cell.angle_alpha   90.00
_cell.angle_beta   90.00
_cell.angle_gamma   90.00
#
_symmetry.space_group_name_H-M   'P 1'
#
loop_
_entity.id
_entity.type
_entity.pdbx_description
1 polymer ?
#
loop_
_entity_poly.entity_id
_entity_poly.type
_entity_poly.pdbx_seq_one_letter_code
_entity_poly.pdbx_strand_id
1 'polypeptide(L)' 'MNEILKKSYTELKSSLGSGKISATELAQTCIDRIRETDGSVKAFLSLDEKKILDAAAESDKRRKHLV' A
#
# COMPACT_ATOMS: atom_id res chain seq x y z
N MET A 1 -6.98 9.89 8.84
CA MET A 1 -5.72 9.73 8.07
C MET A 1 -4.91 8.62 8.73
N ASN A 2 -4.63 7.53 8.02
CA ASN A 2 -3.82 6.42 8.57
C ASN A 2 -2.34 6.85 8.71
N GLU A 3 -1.73 6.57 9.87
CA GLU A 3 -0.33 6.93 10.18
C GLU A 3 0.68 6.26 9.24
N ILE A 4 0.35 5.11 8.64
CA ILE A 4 1.19 4.44 7.65
C ILE A 4 1.49 5.37 6.46
N LEU A 5 0.51 6.17 6.01
CA LEU A 5 0.65 7.04 4.83
C LEU A 5 1.45 8.33 5.11
N LYS A 6 1.75 8.63 6.38
CA LYS A 6 2.60 9.77 6.75
C LYS A 6 4.09 9.42 6.75
N LYS A 7 4.42 8.13 6.69
CA LYS A 7 5.81 7.66 6.68
C LYS A 7 6.47 7.95 5.34
N SER A 8 7.75 8.28 5.40
CA SER A 8 8.59 8.38 4.21
C SER A 8 8.78 7.02 3.53
N TYR A 9 9.22 7.06 2.28
CA TYR A 9 9.55 5.85 1.53
C TYR A 9 10.59 4.98 2.25
N THR A 10 11.60 5.57 2.88
CA THR A 10 12.66 4.82 3.57
C THR A 10 12.14 4.08 4.80
N GLU A 11 11.24 4.70 5.58
CA GLU A 11 10.57 4.08 6.72
C GLU A 11 9.65 2.94 6.29
N LEU A 12 8.89 3.13 5.20
CA LEU A 12 8.04 2.09 4.62
C LEU A 12 8.87 0.93 4.07
N LYS A 13 9.96 1.21 3.35
CA LYS A 13 10.90 0.19 2.87
C LYS A 13 11.46 -0.64 4.02
N SER A 14 11.88 0.00 5.11
CA SER A 14 12.37 -0.68 6.32
C SER A 14 11.27 -1.52 6.99
N SER A 15 10.05 -0.99 7.09
CA SER A 15 8.91 -1.71 7.69
C SER A 15 8.49 -2.93 6.85
N LEU A 16 8.51 -2.81 5.52
CA LEU A 16 8.26 -3.90 4.58
C LEU A 16 9.38 -4.95 4.62
N GLY A 17 10.63 -4.52 4.68
CA GLY A 17 11.80 -5.40 4.73
C GLY A 17 11.89 -6.21 6.02
N SER A 18 11.46 -5.62 7.15
CA SER A 18 11.40 -6.29 8.45
C SER A 18 10.12 -7.11 8.67
N GLY A 19 9.17 -7.09 7.73
CA GLY A 19 7.88 -7.78 7.87
C GLY A 19 6.93 -7.15 8.90
N LYS A 20 7.25 -5.95 9.40
CA LYS A 20 6.39 -5.21 10.35
C LYS A 20 5.03 -4.83 9.73
N ILE A 21 5.01 -4.60 8.42
CA ILE A 21 3.80 -4.41 7.62
C ILE A 21 3.94 -5.27 6.35
N SER A 22 2.80 -5.64 5.77
CA SER A 22 2.77 -6.26 4.44
C SER A 22 2.59 -5.22 3.32
N ALA A 23 3.01 -5.54 2.10
CA ALA A 23 2.71 -4.73 0.92
C ALA A 23 1.21 -4.70 0.65
N THR A 24 0.49 -5.80 0.90
CA THR A 24 -0.96 -5.87 0.77
C THR A 24 -1.66 -4.90 1.73
N GLU A 25 -1.23 -4.86 3.00
CA GLU A 25 -1.73 -3.91 4.01
C GLU A 25 -1.47 -2.45 3.61
N LEU A 26 -0.26 -2.15 3.13
CA LEU A 26 0.08 -0.81 2.66
C LEU A 26 -0.76 -0.41 1.43
N ALA A 27 -0.93 -1.31 0.47
CA ALA A 27 -1.74 -1.08 -0.72
C ALA A 27 -3.22 -0.85 -0.37
N GLN A 28 -3.78 -1.66 0.52
CA GLN A 28 -5.15 -1.48 1.01
C GLN A 28 -5.33 -0.12 1.67
N THR A 29 -4.37 0.29 2.51
CA THR A 29 -4.38 1.61 3.15
C THR A 29 -4.41 2.76 2.12
N CYS A 30 -3.65 2.63 1.02
CA CYS A 30 -3.68 3.62 -0.07
C CYS A 30 -5.05 3.66 -0.77
N ILE A 31 -5.62 2.49 -1.10
CA ILE A 31 -6.95 2.38 -1.73
C ILE A 31 -8.02 3.00 -0.85
N ASP A 32 -8.01 2.71 0.45
CA ASP A 32 -8.98 3.25 1.39
C ASP A 32 -8.90 4.78 1.45
N ARG A 33 -7.69 5.35 1.42
CA ARG A 33 -7.51 6.80 1.39
C ARG A 33 -8.02 7.44 0.10
N ILE A 34 -7.79 6.78 -1.04
CA ILE A 34 -8.32 7.23 -2.34
C ILE A 34 -9.84 7.24 -2.28
N ARG A 35 -10.48 6.15 -1.82
CA ARG A 35 -11.94 6.07 -1.66
C ARG A 35 -12.51 7.17 -0.74
N GLU A 36 -11.81 7.48 0.34
CA GLU A 36 -12.22 8.51 1.30
C GLU A 36 -12.13 9.93 0.71
N THR A 37 -11.13 10.20 -0.13
CA THR A 37 -10.72 11.60 -0.44
C THR A 37 -10.91 11.97 -1.92
N ASP A 38 -10.83 11.02 -2.84
CA ASP A 38 -10.74 11.35 -4.26
C ASP A 38 -12.06 11.85 -4.86
N GLY A 39 -13.19 11.65 -4.18
CA GLY A 39 -14.46 12.27 -4.57
C GLY A 39 -14.41 13.80 -4.57
N SER A 40 -13.58 14.40 -3.69
CA SER A 40 -13.38 15.84 -3.62
C SER A 40 -12.15 16.31 -4.39
N VAL A 41 -11.05 15.55 -4.33
CA VAL A 41 -9.78 15.91 -4.97
C VAL A 41 -9.82 15.66 -6.47
N LYS A 42 -10.50 14.60 -6.91
CA LYS A 42 -10.63 14.18 -8.32
C LYS A 42 -9.28 14.01 -9.01
N ALA A 43 -8.31 13.41 -8.32
CA ALA A 43 -6.97 13.16 -8.83
C ALA A 43 -6.89 11.90 -9.71
N PHE A 44 -7.75 10.89 -9.49
CA PHE A 44 -7.72 9.64 -10.25
C PHE A 44 -8.87 9.55 -11.25
N LEU A 45 -8.57 9.16 -12.48
CA LEU A 45 -9.58 8.91 -13.53
C LEU A 45 -10.19 7.49 -13.44
N SER A 46 -9.40 6.53 -12.96
CA SER A 46 -9.82 5.14 -12.75
C SER A 46 -8.92 4.48 -11.72
N LEU A 47 -9.45 3.47 -11.02
CA LEU A 47 -8.73 2.70 -10.00
C LEU A 47 -9.00 1.21 -10.21
N ASP A 48 -7.97 0.45 -10.56
CA ASP A 48 -8.03 -1.01 -10.65
C ASP A 48 -7.48 -1.63 -9.36
N GLU A 49 -8.34 -1.71 -8.35
CA GLU A 49 -7.97 -2.20 -7.02
C GLU A 49 -7.49 -3.65 -7.04
N LYS A 50 -8.11 -4.49 -7.89
CA LYS A 50 -7.74 -5.90 -8.00
C LYS A 50 -6.29 -6.01 -8.46
N LYS A 51 -5.92 -5.30 -9.52
CA LYS A 51 -4.54 -5.32 -10.04
C LYS A 51 -3.54 -4.77 -9.03
N ILE A 52 -3.91 -3.75 -8.26
CA ILE A 52 -3.08 -3.18 -7.19
C ILE A 52 -2.82 -4.23 -6.10
N LEU A 53 -3.88 -4.88 -5.61
CA LEU A 53 -3.79 -5.90 -4.56
C LEU A 53 -3.05 -7.16 -5.04
N ASP A 54 -3.27 -7.59 -6.28
CA ASP A 54 -2.54 -8.72 -6.88
C ASP A 54 -1.03 -8.44 -6.91
N ALA A 55 -0.62 -7.24 -7.35
CA ALA A 55 0.79 -6.84 -7.37
C ALA A 55 1.41 -6.77 -5.97
N ALA A 56 0.63 -6.31 -4.98
CA ALA A 56 1.05 -6.24 -3.59
C ALA A 56 1.25 -7.66 -3.00
N ALA A 57 0.31 -8.57 -3.26
CA ALA A 57 0.40 -9.97 -2.84
C ALA A 57 1.63 -10.67 -3.44
N GLU A 58 1.93 -10.47 -4.73
CA GLU A 58 3.17 -10.97 -5.33
C GLU A 58 4.42 -10.38 -4.67
N SER A 59 4.35 -9.12 -4.26
CA SER A 59 5.45 -8.49 -3.52
C SER A 59 5.64 -9.08 -2.13
N ASP A 60 4.55 -9.46 -1.45
CA ASP A 60 4.62 -10.15 -0.16
C ASP A 60 5.21 -11.55 -0.31
N LYS A 61 4.81 -12.30 -1.36
CA LYS A 61 5.42 -13.60 -1.68
C LYS A 61 6.93 -13.51 -1.84
N ARG A 62 7.44 -12.50 -2.55
CA ARG A 62 8.89 -12.27 -2.70
C ARG A 62 9.59 -11.98 -1.37
N ARG A 63 8.93 -11.29 -0.44
CA ARG A 63 9.51 -10.95 0.88
C ARG A 63 9.45 -12.08 1.89
N LYS A 64 8.53 -13.04 1.75
CA LYS A 64 8.49 -14.24 2.61
C LYS A 64 9.76 -15.09 2.55
N HIS A 65 10.59 -14.93 1.51
CA HIS A 65 11.88 -15.61 1.38
C HIS A 65 13.07 -14.83 2.00
N LEU A 66 12.84 -13.62 2.54
CA LEU A 66 13.89 -12.75 3.07
C LEU A 66 13.96 -12.73 4.61
N VAL A 67 13.17 -13.57 5.29
CA VAL A 67 13.14 -13.71 6.76
C VAL A 67 13.68 -15.07 7.16
#